data_AF-A0A430R067-F1
#
_entry.id   AF-A0A430R067-F1
#
_cell.length_a   1.000
_cell.length_b   1.000
_cell.length_c   1.000
_cell.angle_alpha   90.00
_cell.angle_beta   90.00
_cell.angle_gamma   90.00
#
_symmetry.space_group_name_H-M   'P 1'
#
loop_
_entity.id
_entity.type
_entity.pdbx_description
1 polymer ?
#
loop_
_entity_poly.entity_id
_entity_poly.type
_entity_poly.pdbx_seq_one_letter_code
_entity_poly.pdbx_strand_id
1 'polypeptide(L)'
;RGKGGRRPRRPYAQRKPKGYEVGHPGDLIQVDTLTVTLGPGERIQHFSAVDLFTRFSLAEVHTRATANLAASFLARLMVRAPFPI
;
A
#
# COMPACT_ATOMS: atom_id res chain seq x y z
N ARG A 1 -26.71 -10.47 -24.97
CA ARG A 1 -27.03 -10.64 -23.51
C ARG A 1 -25.76 -11.17 -22.81
N GLY A 2 -24.91 -10.27 -22.29
CA GLY A 2 -23.66 -10.66 -21.63
C GLY A 2 -23.93 -11.25 -20.25
N LYS A 3 -23.43 -12.47 -19.98
CA LYS A 3 -23.56 -13.13 -18.67
C LYS A 3 -22.88 -12.26 -17.60
N GLY A 4 -23.68 -11.69 -16.71
CA GLY A 4 -23.19 -10.98 -15.52
C GLY A 4 -22.52 -11.96 -14.57
N GLY A 5 -21.22 -12.19 -14.75
CA GLY A 5 -20.41 -12.99 -13.84
C GLY A 5 -20.43 -12.40 -12.43
N ARG A 6 -20.58 -13.26 -11.42
CA ARG A 6 -20.59 -12.87 -10.00
C ARG A 6 -19.26 -12.17 -9.68
N ARG A 7 -19.31 -10.89 -9.29
CA ARG A 7 -18.10 -10.15 -8.90
C ARG A 7 -17.42 -10.89 -7.73
N PRO A 8 -16.10 -11.12 -7.78
CA PRO A 8 -15.38 -11.74 -6.67
C PRO A 8 -15.55 -10.89 -5.40
N ARG A 9 -15.75 -11.54 -4.25
CA ARG A 9 -15.85 -10.86 -2.94
C ARG A 9 -14.52 -10.17 -2.68
N ARG A 10 -14.57 -8.90 -2.27
CA ARG A 10 -13.39 -8.08 -1.91
C ARG A 10 -13.43 -7.78 -0.41
N PRO A 11 -13.11 -8.74 0.47
CA PRO A 11 -13.28 -8.59 1.91
C PRO A 11 -12.45 -7.43 2.50
N TYR A 12 -11.32 -7.12 1.86
CA TYR A 12 -10.39 -6.07 2.30
C TYR A 12 -10.70 -4.68 1.70
N ALA A 13 -11.60 -4.58 0.72
CA ALA A 13 -11.95 -3.30 0.09
C ALA A 13 -13.03 -2.57 0.91
N GLN A 14 -12.70 -2.23 2.15
CA GLN A 14 -13.57 -1.49 3.06
C GLN A 14 -13.25 0.00 2.97
N ARG A 15 -14.28 0.86 2.97
CA ARG A 15 -14.08 2.31 2.99
C ARG A 15 -13.61 2.73 4.38
N LYS A 16 -12.62 3.62 4.43
CA LYS A 16 -12.28 4.35 5.66
C LYS A 16 -13.55 5.05 6.20
N PRO A 17 -13.87 4.92 7.51
CA PRO A 17 -14.99 5.62 8.11
C PRO A 17 -14.88 7.14 7.91
N LYS A 18 -16.02 7.80 7.69
CA LYS A 18 -16.06 9.26 7.54
C LYS A 18 -15.68 9.91 8.88
N GLY A 19 -14.82 10.91 8.83
CA GLY A 19 -14.38 11.64 10.03
C GLY A 19 -13.43 10.86 10.94
N TYR A 20 -12.83 9.77 10.45
CA TYR A 20 -11.81 9.04 11.23
C TYR A 20 -10.57 9.92 11.43
N GLU A 21 -10.36 10.30 12.68
CA GLU A 21 -9.20 11.04 13.19
C GLU A 21 -8.09 10.07 13.56
N VAL A 22 -6.84 10.44 13.25
CA VAL A 22 -5.67 9.60 13.52
C VAL A 22 -5.14 9.93 14.91
N GLY A 23 -5.15 8.95 15.81
CA GLY A 23 -4.93 9.17 17.25
C GLY A 23 -3.54 8.85 17.77
N HIS A 24 -2.81 7.94 17.14
CA HIS A 24 -1.49 7.47 17.60
C HIS A 24 -0.64 6.92 16.46
N PRO A 25 0.68 6.70 16.67
CA PRO A 25 1.52 6.03 15.68
C PRO A 25 0.96 4.66 15.27
N GLY A 26 0.95 4.36 13.98
CA GLY A 26 0.48 3.09 13.43
C GLY A 26 -1.04 2.99 13.24
N ASP A 27 -1.81 3.97 13.71
CA ASP A 27 -3.27 3.97 13.65
C ASP A 27 -3.81 4.00 12.21
N LEU A 28 -3.18 4.80 11.34
CA LEU A 28 -3.54 4.86 9.93
C LEU A 28 -2.33 5.07 9.04
N ILE A 29 -2.06 4.06 8.23
CA ILE A 29 -0.97 4.08 7.26
C ILE A 29 -1.55 4.17 5.85
N GLN A 30 -1.06 5.15 5.10
CA GLN A 30 -1.31 5.24 3.67
C GLN A 30 -0.26 4.44 2.92
N VAL A 31 -0.70 3.48 2.10
CA VAL A 31 0.16 2.69 1.22
C VAL A 31 -0.21 2.98 -0.23
N ASP A 32 0.79 3.20 -1.07
CA ASP A 32 0.61 3.43 -2.50
C ASP A 32 1.70 2.76 -3.34
N THR A 33 1.45 2.60 -4.63
CA THR A 33 2.42 2.09 -5.61
C THR A 33 2.43 2.99 -6.84
N LEU A 34 3.60 3.53 -7.16
CA LEU A 34 3.83 4.39 -8.31
C LEU A 34 4.73 3.70 -9.34
N THR A 35 4.32 3.62 -10.60
CA THR A 35 5.23 3.28 -11.70
C THR A 35 6.02 4.53 -12.12
N VAL A 36 7.34 4.46 -12.08
CA VAL A 36 8.24 5.55 -12.51
C VAL A 36 9.00 5.11 -13.75
N THR A 37 9.01 5.95 -14.78
CA THR A 37 9.85 5.76 -15.98
C THR A 37 11.16 6.52 -15.79
N LEU A 38 12.28 5.81 -15.81
CA LEU A 38 13.61 6.41 -15.67
C LEU A 38 14.24 6.77 -17.02
N GLY A 39 13.81 6.09 -18.09
CA GLY A 39 14.25 6.29 -19.45
C GLY A 39 13.50 5.38 -20.43
N PRO A 40 13.85 5.39 -21.72
CA PRO A 40 13.21 4.53 -22.72
C PRO A 40 13.28 3.05 -22.33
N GLY A 41 12.13 2.44 -22.09
CA GLY A 41 12.04 1.01 -21.69
C GLY A 41 12.34 0.72 -20.22
N GLU A 42 12.88 1.68 -19.46
CA GLU A 42 13.23 1.50 -18.06
C GLU A 42 12.10 1.99 -17.14
N ARG A 43 11.45 1.04 -16.47
CA ARG A 43 10.38 1.33 -15.51
C ARG A 43 10.65 0.62 -14.20
N ILE A 44 10.41 1.34 -13.11
CA ILE A 44 10.45 0.82 -11.75
C ILE A 44 9.09 1.00 -11.08
N GLN A 45 8.87 0.25 -10.02
CA GLN A 45 7.66 0.23 -9.20
C GLN A 45 8.06 0.66 -7.79
N HIS A 46 7.66 1.87 -7.43
CA HIS A 46 7.92 2.46 -6.14
C HIS A 46 6.74 2.19 -5.21
N PHE A 47 6.97 1.33 -4.22
CA PHE A 47 6.04 1.04 -3.14
C PHE A 47 6.34 2.01 -2.01
N SER A 48 5.30 2.63 -1.45
CA SER A 48 5.47 3.61 -0.37
C SER A 48 4.43 3.41 0.71
N ALA A 49 4.83 3.68 1.95
CA ALA A 49 3.99 3.68 3.13
C ALA A 49 4.31 4.92 3.96
N VAL A 50 3.29 5.60 4.46
CA VAL A 50 3.43 6.73 5.39
C VAL A 50 2.42 6.60 6.51
N ASP A 51 2.90 6.60 7.75
CA ASP A 51 2.06 6.75 8.93
C ASP A 51 1.57 8.20 9.04
N LEU A 52 0.25 8.39 9.15
CA LEU A 52 -0.34 9.73 9.10
C LEU A 52 -0.17 10.52 10.41
N PHE A 53 0.19 9.85 11.52
CA PHE A 53 0.43 10.50 12.80
C PHE A 53 1.88 11.01 12.92
N THR A 54 2.86 10.12 12.79
CA THR A 54 4.29 10.41 12.98
C THR A 54 5.00 10.91 11.72
N ARG A 55 4.40 10.68 10.54
CA ARG A 55 5.05 10.87 9.23
C ARG A 55 6.26 9.96 8.99
N PHE A 56 6.44 8.91 9.79
CA PHE A 56 7.37 7.83 9.46
C PHE A 56 7.00 7.25 8.09
N SER A 57 8.00 7.10 7.23
CA SER A 57 7.82 6.61 5.86
C SER A 57 8.78 5.46 5.56
N LEU A 58 8.28 4.46 4.85
CA LEU A 58 9.08 3.39 4.26
C LEU A 58 8.79 3.33 2.76
N ALA A 59 9.85 3.19 1.96
CA ALA A 59 9.74 3.05 0.52
C ALA A 59 10.62 1.90 0.02
N GLU A 60 10.15 1.23 -1.02
CA GLU A 60 10.90 0.18 -1.71
C GLU A 60 10.71 0.29 -3.22
N VAL A 61 11.76 -0.04 -3.95
CA VAL A 61 11.76 -0.03 -5.41
C VAL A 61 11.87 -1.46 -5.92
N HIS A 62 10.98 -1.83 -6.83
CA HIS A 62 10.94 -3.13 -7.47
C HIS A 62 10.86 -2.98 -8.99
N THR A 63 11.27 -3.99 -9.74
CA THR A 63 11.12 -3.99 -11.21
C THR A 63 9.70 -4.38 -11.65
N ARG A 64 8.87 -4.88 -10.73
CA ARG A 64 7.50 -5.39 -10.99
C ARG A 64 6.57 -5.05 -9.84
N ALA A 65 5.27 -4.93 -10.12
CA ALA A 65 4.22 -4.71 -9.13
C ALA A 65 3.35 -5.96 -9.04
N THR A 66 3.75 -6.91 -8.19
CA THR A 66 3.03 -8.18 -8.00
C THR A 66 2.42 -8.24 -6.61
N ALA A 67 1.39 -9.07 -6.43
CA ALA A 67 0.76 -9.28 -5.12
C ALA A 67 1.75 -9.79 -4.06
N ASN A 68 2.69 -10.66 -4.44
CA ASN A 68 3.71 -11.18 -3.52
C ASN A 68 4.69 -10.09 -3.06
N LEU A 69 5.05 -9.16 -3.96
CA LEU A 69 5.89 -8.01 -3.61
C LEU A 69 5.13 -7.05 -2.68
N ALA A 70 3.86 -6.78 -2.96
CA ALA A 70 3.00 -5.98 -2.08
C ALA A 70 2.87 -6.60 -0.68
N ALA A 71 2.62 -7.91 -0.58
CA ALA A 71 2.56 -8.61 0.70
C ALA A 71 3.90 -8.55 1.45
N SER A 72 5.02 -8.71 0.74
CA SER A 72 6.35 -8.62 1.33
C SER A 72 6.68 -7.21 1.81
N PHE A 73 6.24 -6.18 1.08
CA PHE A 73 6.35 -4.78 1.47
C PHE A 73 5.57 -4.51 2.77
N LEU A 74 4.33 -5.00 2.88
CA LEU A 74 3.54 -4.90 4.11
C LEU A 74 4.23 -5.60 5.30
N ALA A 75 4.77 -6.81 5.10
CA ALA A 75 5.50 -7.51 6.16
C ALA A 75 6.75 -6.73 6.61
N ARG A 76 7.50 -6.13 5.68
CA ARG A 76 8.66 -5.31 6.01
C ARG A 76 8.28 -4.02 6.71
N LEU A 77 7.18 -3.39 6.32
CA LEU A 77 6.62 -2.23 7.01
C LEU A 77 6.36 -2.54 8.49
N MET A 78 5.69 -3.66 8.79
CA MET A 78 5.40 -4.08 10.17
C MET A 78 6.67 -4.33 11.01
N VAL A 79 7.75 -4.81 10.39
CA VAL A 79 9.03 -5.07 11.09
C VAL A 79 9.88 -3.81 11.26
N ARG A 80 9.82 -2.88 10.31
CA ARG A 80 10.70 -1.70 10.26
C ARG A 80 10.12 -0.47 10.93
N ALA A 81 8.80 -0.39 11.09
CA ALA A 81 8.19 0.72 11.79
C ALA A 81 8.65 0.75 13.27
N PRO A 82 8.97 1.93 13.83
CA PRO A 82 9.38 2.06 15.23
C PRO A 82 8.18 1.99 16.21
N PHE A 83 7.01 1.57 15.73
CA PHE A 83 5.76 1.45 16.47
C PHE A 83 4.93 0.26 15.93
N PRO A 84 3.99 -0.27 16.73
CA PRO A 84 3.08 -1.33 16.29
C PRO A 84 2.14 -0.86 15.16
N ILE A 85 1.82 -1.77 14.24
CA ILE A 85 0.88 -1.60 13.11
C ILE A 85 -0.07 -2.79 13.09
#